data_AF-A0A8T5SM99-F1
#
_entry.id   AF-A0A8T5SM99-F1
#
_cell.length_a   1.000
_cell.length_b   1.000
_cell.length_c   1.000
_cell.angle_alpha   90.00
_cell.angle_beta   90.00
_cell.angle_gamma   90.00
#
_symmetry.space_group_name_H-M   'P 1'
#
loop_
_entity.id
_entity.type
_entity.pdbx_description
1 polymer ?
#
loop_
_entity_poly.entity_id
_entity_poly.type
_entity_poly.pdbx_seq_one_letter_code
_entity_poly.pdbx_strand_id
1 'polypeptide(L)'
;MSDDINERLRDKTIQIASLNQKLEVMQAQLGGSQRRANQLGDNVAQLETTVAQKDSEIQILTSELSKTKGVLDVVGKEVQGMKAEQTQQLLKKAPGSDGYSLKEELTLSEQRIGRLREDLKRFSQVATLVLNQEEESLEKLREVLLEVGDPKYRILNMVLNRKSIKIDEIATTLIIDVSAALEIVDALQVAGEIEIKDGTTVIPAKKYRELRVPRDEWMTMEPDAIFAGLEEFLGKTDDQGSIGIALETAVEILEQKLARGGALVFQMRRTADSWRKQMGNIEELQYTIKDWRARAKSMG
;
A
#
# COMPACT_ATOMS: atom_id res chain seq x y z
N MET A 1 -81.72 36.59 14.73
CA MET A 1 -80.78 37.29 13.81
C MET A 1 -79.46 37.62 14.49
N SER A 2 -79.42 38.04 15.77
CA SER A 2 -78.16 38.37 16.46
C SER A 2 -77.24 37.15 16.71
N ASP A 3 -77.81 35.97 16.98
CA ASP A 3 -77.02 34.77 17.30
C ASP A 3 -76.29 34.17 16.08
N ASP A 4 -76.93 34.12 14.91
CA ASP A 4 -76.31 33.67 13.65
C ASP A 4 -75.15 34.60 13.21
N ILE A 5 -75.26 35.90 13.49
CA ILE A 5 -74.17 36.85 13.24
C ILE A 5 -73.00 36.58 14.20
N ASN A 6 -73.27 36.31 15.48
CA ASN A 6 -72.24 35.98 16.47
C ASN A 6 -71.54 34.65 16.18
N GLU A 7 -72.28 33.64 15.73
CA GLU A 7 -71.73 32.32 15.37
C GLU A 7 -70.80 32.43 14.15
N ARG A 8 -71.22 33.14 13.09
CA ARG A 8 -70.37 33.43 11.94
C ARG A 8 -69.13 34.26 12.30
N LEU A 9 -69.26 35.19 13.25
CA LEU A 9 -68.13 35.98 13.72
C LEU A 9 -67.11 35.10 14.46
N ARG A 10 -67.59 34.15 15.26
CA ARG A 10 -66.76 33.17 15.96
C ARG A 10 -66.03 32.25 14.99
N ASP A 11 -66.73 31.72 13.99
CA ASP A 11 -66.12 30.88 12.94
C ASP A 11 -65.04 31.62 12.16
N LYS A 12 -65.31 32.86 11.74
CA LYS A 12 -64.31 33.71 11.10
C LYS A 12 -63.12 33.98 12.00
N THR A 13 -63.34 34.19 13.30
CA THR A 13 -62.25 34.40 14.28
C THR A 13 -61.36 33.16 14.39
N ILE A 14 -61.95 31.97 14.45
CA ILE A 14 -61.21 30.69 14.48
C ILE A 14 -60.43 30.49 13.17
N GLN A 15 -61.04 30.78 12.01
CA GLN A 15 -60.35 30.69 10.72
C GLN A 15 -59.17 31.67 10.63
N ILE A 16 -59.34 32.91 11.08
CA ILE A 16 -58.26 33.91 11.12
C ILE A 16 -57.12 33.42 12.03
N ALA A 17 -57.42 32.88 13.21
CA ALA A 17 -56.41 32.32 14.10
C ALA A 17 -55.64 31.16 13.44
N SER A 18 -56.35 30.25 12.75
CA SER A 18 -55.73 29.14 12.01
C SER A 18 -54.85 29.60 10.85
N LEU A 19 -55.27 30.63 10.11
CA LEU A 19 -54.49 31.21 9.02
C LEU A 19 -53.23 31.91 9.53
N ASN A 20 -53.33 32.64 10.65
CA ASN A 20 -52.17 33.27 11.28
C ASN A 20 -51.15 32.23 11.76
N GLN A 21 -51.61 31.14 12.39
CA GLN A 21 -50.73 30.04 12.78
C GLN A 21 -50.02 29.41 11.58
N LYS A 22 -50.73 29.21 10.45
CA LYS A 22 -50.11 28.73 9.20
C LYS A 22 -49.10 29.71 8.63
N LEU A 23 -49.38 31.01 8.68
CA LEU A 23 -48.46 32.06 8.24
C LEU A 23 -47.16 32.04 9.06
N GLU A 24 -47.25 31.93 10.38
CA GLU A 24 -46.07 31.84 11.26
C GLU A 24 -45.21 30.61 10.93
N VAL A 25 -45.83 29.45 10.72
CA VAL A 25 -45.12 28.22 10.33
C VAL A 25 -44.42 28.40 8.98
N MET A 26 -45.11 28.97 7.99
CA MET A 26 -44.51 29.23 6.67
C MET A 26 -43.36 30.24 6.75
N GLN A 27 -43.48 31.29 7.56
CA GLN A 27 -42.39 32.26 7.77
C GLN A 27 -41.16 31.61 8.43
N ALA A 28 -41.37 30.75 9.43
CA ALA A 28 -40.29 30.00 10.07
C ALA A 28 -39.60 29.03 9.07
N GLN A 29 -40.39 28.32 8.26
CA GLN A 29 -39.87 27.44 7.22
C GLN A 29 -39.07 28.20 6.15
N LEU A 30 -39.58 29.34 5.69
CA LEU A 30 -38.92 30.19 4.70
C LEU A 30 -37.61 30.77 5.25
N GLY A 31 -37.62 31.26 6.50
CA GLY A 31 -36.40 31.71 7.18
C GLY A 31 -35.36 30.59 7.34
N GLY A 32 -35.79 29.37 7.67
CA GLY A 32 -34.93 28.20 7.71
C GLY A 32 -34.36 27.82 6.33
N SER A 33 -35.18 27.89 5.29
CA SER A 33 -34.76 27.59 3.92
C SER A 33 -33.77 28.62 3.39
N GLN A 34 -34.00 29.91 3.64
CA GLN A 34 -33.08 30.99 3.26
C GLN A 34 -31.70 30.81 3.90
N ARG A 35 -31.65 30.45 5.19
CA ARG A 35 -30.37 30.18 5.88
C ARG A 35 -29.62 29.01 5.26
N ARG A 36 -30.31 27.91 4.92
CA ARG A 36 -29.69 26.77 4.25
C ARG A 36 -29.18 27.13 2.85
N ALA A 37 -29.94 27.94 2.09
CA ALA A 37 -29.52 28.40 0.78
C ALA A 37 -28.22 29.24 0.87
N ASN A 38 -28.13 30.14 1.85
CA ASN A 38 -26.91 30.92 2.07
C ASN A 38 -25.72 30.03 2.47
N GLN A 39 -25.91 29.08 3.38
CA GLN A 39 -24.86 28.12 3.77
C GLN A 39 -24.37 27.28 2.59
N LEU A 40 -25.29 26.83 1.73
CA LEU A 40 -24.92 26.11 0.51
C LEU A 40 -24.16 27.02 -0.46
N GLY A 41 -24.55 28.28 -0.60
CA GLY A 41 -23.81 29.27 -1.40
C GLY A 41 -22.38 29.47 -0.92
N ASP A 42 -22.19 29.63 0.39
CA ASP A 42 -20.86 29.76 1.00
C ASP A 42 -20.00 28.50 0.75
N ASN A 43 -20.60 27.32 0.91
CA ASN A 43 -19.92 26.04 0.64
C ASN A 43 -19.52 25.89 -0.84
N VAL A 44 -20.38 26.29 -1.77
CA VAL A 44 -20.07 26.26 -3.21
C VAL A 44 -18.90 27.18 -3.52
N ALA A 45 -18.90 28.41 -3.01
CA ALA A 45 -17.80 29.35 -3.22
C ALA A 45 -16.45 28.84 -2.66
N GLN A 46 -16.47 28.17 -1.51
CA GLN A 46 -15.29 27.53 -0.94
C GLN A 46 -14.80 26.35 -1.79
N LEU A 47 -15.72 25.53 -2.30
CA LEU A 47 -15.39 24.41 -3.18
C LEU A 47 -14.81 24.90 -4.51
N GLU A 48 -15.39 25.93 -5.12
CA GLU A 48 -14.86 26.55 -6.35
C GLU A 48 -13.44 27.08 -6.15
N THR A 49 -13.17 27.73 -5.02
CA THR A 49 -11.83 28.21 -4.68
C THR A 49 -10.84 27.05 -4.51
N THR A 50 -11.27 25.96 -3.88
CA THR A 50 -10.45 24.76 -3.67
C THR A 50 -10.13 24.07 -4.99
N VAL A 51 -11.11 23.96 -5.88
CA VAL A 51 -10.93 23.39 -7.23
C VAL A 51 -9.92 24.21 -8.02
N ALA A 52 -10.05 25.55 -8.02
CA ALA A 52 -9.10 26.42 -8.71
C ALA A 52 -7.66 26.28 -8.20
N GLN A 53 -7.48 26.15 -6.87
CA GLN A 53 -6.17 25.88 -6.29
C GLN A 53 -5.60 24.53 -6.71
N LYS A 54 -6.44 23.48 -6.71
CA LYS A 54 -6.03 22.13 -7.13
C LYS A 54 -5.70 22.05 -8.62
N ASP A 55 -6.42 22.75 -9.47
CA ASP A 55 -6.12 22.84 -10.90
C ASP A 55 -4.76 23.51 -11.15
N SER A 56 -4.46 24.58 -10.40
CA SER A 56 -3.13 25.22 -10.47
C SER A 56 -2.01 24.27 -10.02
N GLU A 57 -2.23 23.49 -8.97
CA GLU A 57 -1.28 22.48 -8.48
C GLU A 57 -1.05 21.38 -9.53
N ILE A 58 -2.12 20.90 -10.16
CA ILE A 58 -2.06 19.92 -11.26
C ILE A 58 -1.25 20.47 -12.43
N GLN A 59 -1.45 21.73 -12.82
CA GLN A 59 -0.68 22.34 -13.90
C GLN A 59 0.82 22.41 -13.59
N ILE A 60 1.19 22.78 -12.36
CA ILE A 60 2.59 22.82 -11.91
C ILE A 60 3.20 21.42 -11.98
N LEU A 61 2.55 20.43 -11.37
CA LEU A 61 3.02 19.04 -11.35
C LEU A 61 3.12 18.46 -12.77
N THR A 62 2.18 18.78 -13.65
CA THR A 62 2.23 18.35 -15.06
C THR A 62 3.43 18.94 -15.79
N SER A 63 3.76 20.20 -15.51
CA SER A 63 4.93 20.86 -16.08
C SER A 63 6.25 20.25 -15.57
N GLU A 64 6.31 19.89 -14.28
CA GLU A 64 7.46 19.22 -13.68
C GLU A 64 7.64 17.80 -14.21
N LEU A 65 6.55 17.07 -14.40
CA LEU A 65 6.57 15.74 -15.00
C LEU A 65 7.07 15.81 -16.45
N SER A 66 6.62 16.80 -17.22
CA SER A 66 7.11 17.02 -18.59
C SER A 66 8.61 17.32 -18.62
N LYS A 67 9.11 18.15 -17.71
CA LYS A 67 10.55 18.43 -17.58
C LYS A 67 11.34 17.17 -17.20
N THR A 68 10.86 16.44 -16.20
CA THR A 68 11.50 15.20 -15.72
C THR A 68 11.55 14.15 -16.82
N LYS A 69 10.48 14.01 -17.62
CA LYS A 69 10.46 13.14 -18.80
C LYS A 69 11.53 13.55 -19.82
N GLY A 70 11.67 14.85 -20.09
CA GLY A 70 12.71 15.37 -20.98
C GLY A 70 14.13 15.07 -20.47
N VAL A 71 14.38 15.22 -19.17
CA VAL A 71 15.66 14.84 -18.55
C VAL A 71 15.91 13.34 -18.68
N LEU A 72 14.89 12.51 -18.43
CA LEU A 72 15.01 11.06 -18.55
C LEU A 72 15.31 10.61 -19.99
N ASP A 73 14.72 11.27 -21.00
CA ASP A 73 15.01 10.99 -22.41
C ASP A 73 16.46 11.35 -22.77
N VAL A 74 17.00 12.44 -22.21
CA VAL A 74 18.42 12.82 -22.38
C VAL A 74 19.33 11.78 -21.72
N VAL A 75 19.05 11.44 -20.46
CA VAL A 75 19.82 10.42 -19.72
C VAL A 75 19.73 9.06 -20.42
N GLY A 76 18.58 8.67 -20.94
CA GLY A 76 18.39 7.42 -21.68
C GLY A 76 19.27 7.36 -22.94
N LYS A 77 19.39 8.48 -23.67
CA LYS A 77 20.29 8.59 -24.83
C LYS A 77 21.76 8.53 -24.41
N GLU A 78 22.13 9.21 -23.32
CA GLU A 78 23.50 9.16 -22.78
C GLU A 78 23.87 7.75 -22.32
N VAL A 79 22.97 7.04 -21.63
CA VAL A 79 23.17 5.65 -21.21
C VAL A 79 23.30 4.71 -22.42
N GLN A 80 22.51 4.90 -23.47
CA GLN A 80 22.67 4.14 -24.72
C GLN A 80 24.02 4.43 -25.39
N GLY A 81 24.46 5.68 -25.40
CA GLY A 81 25.78 6.09 -25.91
C GLY A 81 26.92 5.44 -25.11
N MET A 82 26.86 5.54 -23.78
CA MET A 82 27.83 4.92 -22.87
C MET A 82 27.84 3.39 -23.00
N LYS A 83 26.68 2.74 -23.14
CA LYS A 83 26.59 1.29 -23.37
C LYS A 83 27.24 0.90 -24.70
N ALA A 84 27.01 1.66 -25.77
CA ALA A 84 27.64 1.42 -27.06
C ALA A 84 29.17 1.60 -27.01
N GLU A 85 29.65 2.62 -26.30
CA GLU A 85 31.09 2.84 -26.09
C GLU A 85 31.72 1.76 -25.22
N GLN A 86 31.04 1.31 -24.17
CA GLN A 86 31.51 0.25 -23.29
C GLN A 86 31.52 -1.11 -24.01
N THR A 87 30.52 -1.40 -24.84
CA THR A 87 30.52 -2.59 -25.72
C THR A 87 31.67 -2.53 -26.74
N GLN A 88 31.95 -1.37 -27.33
CA GLN A 88 33.10 -1.22 -28.24
C GLN A 88 34.46 -1.32 -27.53
N GLN A 89 34.57 -0.84 -26.29
CA GLN A 89 35.80 -0.98 -25.49
C GLN A 89 36.01 -2.41 -24.98
N LEU A 90 34.94 -3.14 -24.67
CA LEU A 90 35.00 -4.56 -24.33
C LEU A 90 35.35 -5.42 -25.55
N LEU A 91 34.82 -5.10 -26.73
CA LEU A 91 35.21 -5.74 -28.00
C LEU A 91 36.68 -5.48 -28.37
N LYS A 92 37.25 -4.35 -27.96
CA LYS A 92 38.68 -4.02 -28.18
C LYS A 92 39.62 -4.59 -27.10
N LYS A 93 39.11 -5.08 -25.97
CA LYS A 93 39.92 -5.63 -24.86
C LYS A 93 39.84 -7.14 -24.69
N ALA A 94 39.02 -7.85 -25.46
CA ALA A 94 39.02 -9.31 -25.46
C ALA A 94 40.16 -9.85 -26.35
N PRO A 95 41.12 -10.64 -25.82
CA PRO A 95 41.81 -11.62 -26.66
C PRO A 95 40.76 -12.64 -27.13
N GLY A 96 40.88 -13.08 -28.39
CA GLY A 96 39.82 -13.76 -29.14
C GLY A 96 38.98 -14.77 -28.36
N SER A 97 37.66 -14.64 -28.51
CA SER A 97 36.66 -15.64 -28.13
C SER A 97 35.80 -15.92 -29.35
N ASP A 98 36.42 -16.57 -30.34
CA ASP A 98 35.69 -17.50 -31.20
C ASP A 98 35.57 -18.80 -30.40
N GLY A 99 34.35 -19.21 -30.08
CA GLY A 99 34.07 -20.57 -29.60
C GLY A 99 33.39 -20.66 -28.23
N TYR A 100 32.14 -20.21 -28.13
CA TYR A 100 31.15 -21.08 -27.47
C TYR A 100 30.85 -22.20 -28.47
N SER A 101 31.11 -23.46 -28.11
CA SER A 101 30.84 -24.55 -29.05
C SER A 101 29.31 -24.68 -29.18
N LEU A 102 28.79 -24.81 -30.41
CA LEU A 102 27.37 -25.09 -30.68
C LEU A 102 26.81 -26.25 -29.83
N LYS A 103 27.69 -27.13 -29.34
CA LYS A 103 27.37 -28.24 -28.45
C LYS A 103 26.95 -27.78 -27.04
N GLU A 104 27.55 -26.71 -26.51
CA GLU A 104 27.20 -26.16 -25.19
C GLU A 104 25.86 -25.42 -25.24
N GLU A 105 25.65 -24.59 -26.26
CA GLU A 105 24.35 -23.97 -26.52
C GLU A 105 23.25 -25.01 -26.74
N LEU A 106 23.55 -26.08 -27.49
CA LEU A 106 22.63 -27.19 -27.69
C LEU A 106 22.30 -27.88 -26.36
N THR A 107 23.29 -28.16 -25.51
CA THR A 107 23.02 -28.78 -24.20
C THR A 107 22.20 -27.89 -23.27
N LEU A 108 22.42 -26.58 -23.27
CA LEU A 108 21.60 -25.63 -22.50
C LEU A 108 20.17 -25.59 -23.06
N SER A 109 20.02 -25.59 -24.38
CA SER A 109 18.70 -25.61 -25.02
C SER A 109 17.96 -26.93 -24.77
N GLU A 110 18.66 -28.07 -24.77
CA GLU A 110 18.09 -29.38 -24.42
C GLU A 110 17.60 -29.42 -22.97
N GLN A 111 18.39 -28.89 -22.03
CA GLN A 111 17.99 -28.78 -20.63
C GLN A 111 16.77 -27.86 -20.45
N ARG A 112 16.74 -26.73 -21.17
CA ARG A 112 15.62 -25.78 -21.15
C ARG A 112 14.33 -26.40 -21.72
N ILE A 113 14.43 -27.14 -22.83
CA ILE A 113 13.31 -27.88 -23.42
C ILE A 113 12.83 -28.99 -22.45
N GLY A 114 13.76 -29.68 -21.79
CA GLY A 114 13.45 -30.70 -20.79
C GLY A 114 12.60 -30.14 -19.64
N ARG A 115 13.03 -29.02 -19.05
CA ARG A 115 12.26 -28.33 -18.00
C ARG A 115 10.92 -27.83 -18.51
N LEU A 116 10.88 -27.18 -19.67
CA LEU A 116 9.62 -26.70 -20.26
C LEU A 116 8.62 -27.83 -20.48
N ARG A 117 9.07 -29.03 -20.86
CA ARG A 117 8.19 -30.20 -21.00
C ARG A 117 7.64 -30.68 -19.65
N GLU A 118 8.45 -30.67 -18.60
CA GLU A 118 8.02 -31.06 -17.26
C GLU A 118 7.03 -30.04 -16.68
N ASP A 119 7.36 -28.75 -16.81
CA ASP A 119 6.52 -27.61 -16.43
C ASP A 119 5.16 -27.65 -17.14
N LEU A 120 5.15 -27.92 -18.45
CA LEU A 120 3.93 -28.04 -19.26
C LEU A 120 3.12 -29.28 -18.87
N LYS A 121 3.78 -30.38 -18.47
CA LYS A 121 3.09 -31.57 -17.94
C LYS A 121 2.40 -31.26 -16.60
N ARG A 122 3.07 -30.57 -15.68
CA ARG A 122 2.48 -30.15 -14.39
C ARG A 122 1.31 -29.19 -14.62
N PHE A 123 1.48 -28.21 -15.50
CA PHE A 123 0.41 -27.27 -15.86
C PHE A 123 -0.80 -27.99 -16.48
N SER A 124 -0.57 -28.91 -17.42
CA SER A 124 -1.63 -29.71 -18.05
C SER A 124 -2.39 -30.58 -17.04
N GLN A 125 -1.67 -31.20 -16.10
CA GLN A 125 -2.30 -31.99 -15.02
C GLN A 125 -3.23 -31.11 -14.18
N VAL A 126 -2.75 -29.96 -13.70
CA VAL A 126 -3.56 -29.08 -12.84
C VAL A 126 -4.70 -28.42 -13.62
N ALA A 127 -4.48 -28.03 -14.88
CA ALA A 127 -5.55 -27.54 -15.75
C ALA A 127 -6.66 -28.59 -15.94
N THR A 128 -6.31 -29.88 -16.00
CA THR A 128 -7.27 -30.98 -16.06
C THR A 128 -8.08 -31.10 -14.77
N LEU A 129 -7.45 -30.93 -13.60
CA LEU A 129 -8.15 -30.91 -12.31
C LEU A 129 -9.15 -29.74 -12.22
N VAL A 130 -8.81 -28.58 -12.77
CA VAL A 130 -9.71 -27.42 -12.85
C VAL A 130 -10.87 -27.67 -13.80
N LEU A 131 -10.61 -28.25 -14.97
CA LEU A 131 -11.67 -28.63 -15.93
C LEU A 131 -12.65 -29.65 -15.33
N ASN A 132 -12.16 -30.52 -14.45
CA ASN A 132 -12.96 -31.51 -13.72
C ASN A 132 -13.69 -30.94 -12.48
N GLN A 133 -13.55 -29.64 -12.19
CA GLN A 133 -14.17 -28.95 -11.05
C GLN A 133 -13.83 -29.56 -9.68
N GLU A 134 -12.60 -30.05 -9.50
CA GLU A 134 -12.16 -30.55 -8.19
C GLU A 134 -11.97 -29.40 -7.18
N GLU A 135 -12.23 -29.65 -5.89
CA GLU A 135 -11.98 -28.67 -4.82
C GLU A 135 -10.48 -28.34 -4.71
N GLU A 136 -10.16 -27.09 -4.36
CA GLU A 136 -8.78 -26.53 -4.30
C GLU A 136 -7.98 -26.56 -5.62
N SER A 137 -8.57 -27.00 -6.73
CA SER A 137 -7.89 -27.08 -8.03
C SER A 137 -7.45 -25.70 -8.56
N LEU A 138 -8.24 -24.66 -8.30
CA LEU A 138 -7.91 -23.27 -8.65
C LEU A 138 -6.71 -22.74 -7.86
N GLU A 139 -6.56 -23.16 -6.61
CA GLU A 139 -5.46 -22.73 -5.75
C GLU A 139 -4.16 -23.43 -6.16
N LYS A 140 -4.24 -24.73 -6.46
CA LYS A 140 -3.14 -25.50 -7.08
C LYS A 140 -2.75 -24.94 -8.45
N LEU A 141 -3.72 -24.49 -9.26
CA LEU A 141 -3.43 -23.86 -10.56
C LEU A 141 -2.70 -22.53 -10.37
N ARG A 142 -3.11 -21.74 -9.38
CA ARG A 142 -2.45 -20.47 -9.04
C ARG A 142 -1.03 -20.70 -8.58
N GLU A 143 -0.79 -21.70 -7.73
CA GLU A 143 0.55 -22.09 -7.27
C GLU A 143 1.45 -22.51 -8.45
N VAL A 144 0.97 -23.42 -9.30
CA VAL A 144 1.72 -23.85 -10.49
C VAL A 144 1.96 -22.70 -11.47
N LEU A 145 0.99 -21.78 -11.66
CA LEU A 145 1.19 -20.59 -12.49
C LEU A 145 2.25 -19.64 -11.91
N LEU A 146 2.38 -19.54 -10.60
CA LEU A 146 3.42 -18.74 -9.95
C LEU A 146 4.81 -19.38 -10.06
N GLU A 147 4.87 -20.71 -10.15
CA GLU A 147 6.11 -21.47 -10.32
C GLU A 147 6.57 -21.64 -11.78
N VAL A 148 5.62 -21.81 -12.69
CA VAL A 148 5.85 -22.15 -14.12
C VAL A 148 5.64 -20.95 -15.05
N GLY A 149 4.93 -19.92 -14.59
CA GLY A 149 4.57 -18.76 -15.40
C GLY A 149 5.73 -17.85 -15.78
N ASP A 150 5.41 -16.60 -16.15
CA ASP A 150 6.37 -15.62 -16.63
C ASP A 150 7.60 -15.55 -15.69
N PRO A 151 8.84 -15.64 -16.23
CA PRO A 151 10.08 -15.46 -15.47
C PRO A 151 10.05 -14.24 -14.54
N LYS A 152 9.35 -13.17 -14.93
CA LYS A 152 9.11 -11.99 -14.09
C LYS A 152 8.45 -12.32 -12.75
N TYR A 153 7.36 -13.10 -12.76
CA TYR A 153 6.65 -13.47 -11.53
C TYR A 153 7.42 -14.50 -10.71
N ARG A 154 8.16 -15.40 -11.37
CA ARG A 154 9.02 -16.38 -10.69
C ARG A 154 10.12 -15.68 -9.89
N ILE A 155 10.80 -14.70 -10.50
CA ILE A 155 11.83 -13.88 -9.82
C ILE A 155 11.22 -13.14 -8.64
N LEU A 156 10.07 -12.48 -8.84
CA LEU A 156 9.39 -11.77 -7.77
C LEU A 156 9.05 -12.70 -6.59
N ASN A 157 8.49 -13.88 -6.86
CA ASN A 157 8.14 -14.84 -5.82
C ASN A 157 9.37 -15.38 -5.08
N MET A 158 10.46 -15.67 -5.81
CA MET A 158 11.72 -16.07 -5.20
C MET A 158 12.26 -15.00 -4.24
N VAL A 159 12.23 -13.74 -4.65
CA VAL A 159 12.69 -12.59 -3.87
C VAL A 159 11.79 -12.36 -2.65
N LEU A 160 10.47 -12.48 -2.80
CA LEU A 160 9.51 -12.36 -1.70
C LEU A 160 9.68 -13.47 -0.65
N ASN A 161 9.88 -14.72 -1.08
CA ASN A 161 10.01 -15.85 -0.17
C ASN A 161 11.36 -15.88 0.57
N ARG A 162 12.46 -15.57 -0.13
CA ARG A 162 13.81 -15.61 0.47
C ARG A 162 14.26 -14.28 1.06
N LYS A 163 13.49 -13.19 0.87
CA LYS A 163 13.76 -11.80 1.30
C LYS A 163 15.04 -11.16 0.73
N SER A 164 16.00 -11.95 0.26
CA SER A 164 17.25 -11.50 -0.35
C SER A 164 17.83 -12.63 -1.21
N ILE A 165 18.12 -12.36 -2.48
CA ILE A 165 18.69 -13.33 -3.43
C ILE A 165 19.71 -12.63 -4.34
N LYS A 166 20.79 -13.32 -4.72
CA LYS A 166 21.74 -12.80 -5.72
C LYS A 166 21.26 -13.03 -7.15
N ILE A 167 21.61 -12.12 -8.07
CA ILE A 167 21.26 -12.25 -9.50
C ILE A 167 21.82 -13.55 -10.11
N ASP A 168 23.02 -13.96 -9.72
CA ASP A 168 23.62 -15.22 -10.20
C ASP A 168 22.82 -16.45 -9.75
N GLU A 169 22.25 -16.42 -8.55
CA GLU A 169 21.40 -17.49 -8.04
C GLU A 169 20.06 -17.54 -8.79
N ILE A 170 19.52 -16.37 -9.18
CA ILE A 170 18.31 -16.28 -10.02
C ILE A 170 18.57 -16.91 -11.39
N ALA A 171 19.66 -16.50 -12.04
CA ALA A 171 20.07 -17.00 -13.35
C ALA A 171 20.25 -18.53 -13.34
N THR A 172 20.92 -19.04 -12.31
CA THR A 172 21.14 -20.49 -12.12
C THR A 172 19.82 -21.23 -11.88
N THR A 173 18.94 -20.69 -11.03
CA THR A 173 17.66 -21.33 -10.69
C THR A 173 16.75 -21.42 -11.90
N LEU A 174 16.70 -20.36 -12.71
CA LEU A 174 15.83 -20.29 -13.89
C LEU A 174 16.47 -20.88 -15.15
N ILE A 175 17.76 -21.24 -15.14
CA ILE A 175 18.54 -21.61 -16.32
C ILE A 175 18.35 -20.57 -17.42
N ILE A 176 18.70 -19.33 -17.09
CA ILE A 176 18.74 -18.21 -18.02
C ILE A 176 20.08 -17.51 -17.89
N ASP A 177 20.51 -16.82 -18.94
CA ASP A 177 21.73 -16.02 -18.90
C ASP A 177 21.60 -14.91 -17.85
N VAL A 178 22.73 -14.57 -17.21
CA VAL A 178 22.78 -13.50 -16.19
C VAL A 178 22.27 -12.18 -16.77
N SER A 179 22.57 -11.89 -18.04
CA SER A 179 22.06 -10.70 -18.73
C SER A 179 20.54 -10.69 -18.85
N ALA A 180 19.92 -11.83 -19.15
CA ALA A 180 18.46 -11.95 -19.24
C ALA A 180 17.79 -11.88 -17.85
N ALA A 181 18.40 -12.47 -16.82
CA ALA A 181 17.94 -12.31 -15.44
C ALA A 181 17.98 -10.83 -15.01
N LEU A 182 19.04 -10.11 -15.38
CA LEU A 182 19.22 -8.72 -15.04
C LEU A 182 18.19 -7.81 -15.75
N GLU A 183 17.87 -8.05 -17.02
CA GLU A 183 16.80 -7.31 -17.72
C GLU A 183 15.43 -7.46 -17.04
N ILE A 184 15.12 -8.67 -16.55
CA ILE A 184 13.84 -8.92 -15.88
C ILE A 184 13.83 -8.29 -14.47
N VAL A 185 14.96 -8.33 -13.77
CA VAL A 185 15.14 -7.66 -12.48
C VAL A 185 15.01 -6.15 -12.65
N ASP A 186 15.62 -5.55 -13.67
CA ASP A 186 15.47 -4.12 -13.97
C ASP A 186 14.01 -3.76 -14.27
N ALA A 187 13.30 -4.58 -15.04
CA ALA A 187 11.88 -4.36 -15.32
C ALA A 187 11.00 -4.44 -14.05
N LEU A 188 11.35 -5.32 -13.11
CA LEU A 188 10.69 -5.41 -11.80
C LEU A 188 11.05 -4.24 -10.88
N GLN A 189 12.29 -3.73 -10.96
CA GLN A 189 12.72 -2.55 -10.23
C GLN A 189 12.00 -1.29 -10.72
N VAL A 190 11.88 -1.11 -12.04
CA VAL A 190 11.12 -0.01 -12.65
C VAL A 190 9.63 -0.09 -12.27
N ALA A 191 9.08 -1.29 -12.15
CA ALA A 191 7.72 -1.50 -11.65
C ALA A 191 7.58 -1.27 -10.13
N GLY A 192 8.68 -1.01 -9.41
CA GLY A 192 8.67 -0.82 -7.96
C GLY A 192 8.33 -2.09 -7.18
N GLU A 193 8.62 -3.26 -7.73
CA GLU A 193 8.36 -4.57 -7.10
C GLU A 193 9.55 -5.07 -6.27
N ILE A 194 10.77 -4.74 -6.70
CA ILE A 194 12.03 -5.14 -6.08
C ILE A 194 13.02 -3.97 -6.06
N GLU A 195 14.05 -4.08 -5.22
CA GLU A 195 15.18 -3.16 -5.14
C GLU A 195 16.49 -3.94 -5.26
N ILE A 196 17.51 -3.34 -5.88
CA ILE A 196 18.85 -3.92 -5.96
C ILE A 196 19.73 -3.27 -4.89
N LYS A 197 20.27 -4.09 -4.00
CA LYS A 197 21.27 -3.75 -3.00
C LYS A 197 22.65 -4.20 -3.48
N ASP A 198 23.65 -3.35 -3.32
CA ASP A 198 25.06 -3.65 -3.63
C ASP A 198 25.30 -4.10 -5.09
N GLY A 199 24.43 -3.70 -6.02
CA GLY A 199 24.51 -3.99 -7.47
C GLY A 199 24.27 -5.44 -7.88
N THR A 200 24.14 -6.37 -6.94
CA THR A 200 24.10 -7.83 -7.21
C THR A 200 23.05 -8.58 -6.41
N THR A 201 22.51 -7.96 -5.34
CA THR A 201 21.54 -8.59 -4.45
C THR A 201 20.18 -7.97 -4.68
N VAL A 202 19.19 -8.79 -4.96
CA VAL A 202 17.79 -8.40 -5.18
C VAL A 202 17.02 -8.61 -3.89
N ILE A 203 16.35 -7.55 -3.43
CA ILE A 203 15.48 -7.54 -2.26
C ILE A 203 14.07 -7.07 -2.64
N PRO A 204 13.02 -7.44 -1.89
CA PRO A 204 11.67 -6.92 -2.13
C PRO A 204 11.62 -5.39 -2.01
N ALA A 205 10.78 -4.72 -2.80
CA ALA A 205 10.55 -3.28 -2.63
C ALA A 205 9.97 -2.96 -1.25
N LYS A 206 10.16 -1.72 -0.78
CA LYS A 206 9.65 -1.24 0.52
C LYS A 206 8.18 -1.58 0.78
N LYS A 207 7.32 -1.52 -0.24
CA LYS A 207 5.88 -1.86 -0.13
C LYS A 207 5.59 -3.29 0.35
N TYR A 208 6.53 -4.22 0.18
CA TYR A 208 6.43 -5.60 0.66
C TYR A 208 7.14 -5.83 1.99
N ARG A 209 7.97 -4.87 2.42
CA ARG A 209 8.66 -4.88 3.72
C ARG A 209 7.87 -4.13 4.80
N GLU A 210 7.04 -3.17 4.40
CA GLU A 210 6.10 -2.48 5.28
C GLU A 210 5.03 -3.47 5.75
N LEU A 211 5.18 -3.96 6.99
CA LEU A 211 4.15 -4.73 7.66
C LEU A 211 2.97 -3.79 7.91
N ARG A 212 1.86 -4.03 7.20
CA ARG A 212 0.65 -3.24 7.35
C ARG A 212 0.13 -3.35 8.78
N VAL A 213 0.11 -2.24 9.49
CA VAL A 213 -0.38 -2.18 10.88
C VAL A 213 -1.87 -2.55 10.90
N PRO A 214 -2.30 -3.58 11.65
CA PRO A 214 -3.68 -4.06 11.67
C PRO A 214 -4.55 -3.15 12.58
N ARG A 215 -4.69 -1.89 12.17
CA ARG A 215 -5.44 -0.84 12.89
C ARG A 215 -6.88 -1.25 13.20
N ASP A 216 -7.58 -1.79 12.21
CA ASP A 216 -9.00 -2.16 12.33
C ASP A 216 -9.20 -3.33 13.30
N GLU A 217 -8.28 -4.28 13.32
CA GLU A 217 -8.30 -5.41 14.26
C GLU A 217 -8.04 -4.91 15.68
N TRP A 218 -7.00 -4.10 15.88
CA TRP A 218 -6.65 -3.52 17.19
C TRP A 218 -7.76 -2.63 17.76
N MET A 219 -8.51 -1.91 16.92
CA MET A 219 -9.67 -1.11 17.34
C MET A 219 -10.76 -1.96 18.00
N THR A 220 -10.88 -3.24 17.66
CA THR A 220 -11.88 -4.15 18.26
C THR A 220 -11.35 -4.94 19.46
N MET A 221 -10.04 -4.99 19.66
CA MET A 221 -9.39 -5.78 20.71
C MET A 221 -9.35 -5.09 22.07
N GLU A 222 -9.37 -5.86 23.15
CA GLU A 222 -9.12 -5.35 24.51
C GLU A 222 -7.69 -4.79 24.64
N PRO A 223 -7.43 -3.81 25.54
CA PRO A 223 -6.11 -3.22 25.72
C PRO A 223 -4.98 -4.24 25.91
N ASP A 224 -5.25 -5.35 26.61
CA ASP A 224 -4.26 -6.42 26.81
C ASP A 224 -3.86 -7.13 25.51
N ALA A 225 -4.81 -7.32 24.60
CA ALA A 225 -4.60 -7.95 23.31
C ALA A 225 -3.89 -7.01 22.34
N ILE A 226 -4.11 -5.69 22.45
CA ILE A 226 -3.37 -4.68 21.68
C ILE A 226 -1.88 -4.70 22.06
N PHE A 227 -1.55 -4.79 23.36
CA PHE A 227 -0.15 -4.93 23.79
C PHE A 227 0.50 -6.21 23.28
N ALA A 228 -0.21 -7.34 23.36
CA ALA A 228 0.29 -8.61 22.84
C ALA A 228 0.50 -8.56 21.31
N GLY A 229 -0.43 -7.96 20.57
CA GLY A 229 -0.32 -7.77 19.13
C GLY A 229 0.82 -6.85 18.72
N LEU A 230 1.08 -5.80 19.50
CA LEU A 230 2.22 -4.91 19.29
C LEU A 230 3.55 -5.64 19.56
N GLU A 231 3.65 -6.45 20.63
CA GLU A 231 4.83 -7.29 20.89
C GLU A 231 5.09 -8.28 19.74
N GLU A 232 4.05 -8.96 19.26
CA GLU A 232 4.15 -9.88 18.13
C GLU A 232 4.56 -9.16 16.83
N PHE A 233 4.05 -7.95 16.61
CA PHE A 233 4.41 -7.12 15.47
C PHE A 233 5.90 -6.74 15.50
N LEU A 234 6.42 -6.33 16.67
CA LEU A 234 7.85 -6.04 16.86
C LEU A 234 8.74 -7.27 16.67
N GLY A 235 8.24 -8.48 16.91
CA GLY A 235 8.97 -9.73 16.63
C GLY A 235 9.03 -10.10 15.14
N LYS A 236 8.18 -9.49 14.30
CA LYS A 236 8.06 -9.80 12.86
C LYS A 236 8.78 -8.79 11.96
N THR A 237 9.17 -7.63 12.46
CA THR A 237 9.79 -6.56 11.67
C THR A 237 10.94 -5.88 12.40
N ASP A 238 12.00 -5.59 11.64
CA ASP A 238 13.11 -4.72 12.04
C ASP A 238 12.99 -3.32 11.41
N ASP A 239 11.90 -3.06 10.66
CA ASP A 239 11.72 -1.81 9.94
C ASP A 239 11.26 -0.67 10.86
N GLN A 240 12.11 0.35 11.00
CA GLN A 240 11.88 1.50 11.87
C GLN A 240 10.59 2.26 11.54
N GLY A 241 10.25 2.38 10.25
CA GLY A 241 9.04 3.08 9.80
C GLY A 241 7.78 2.34 10.24
N SER A 242 7.73 1.03 9.98
CA SER A 242 6.63 0.16 10.37
C SER A 242 6.46 0.09 11.89
N ILE A 243 7.56 0.01 12.65
CA ILE A 243 7.55 0.03 14.13
C ILE A 243 6.99 1.36 14.66
N GLY A 244 7.45 2.48 14.10
CA GLY A 244 6.96 3.81 14.50
C GLY A 244 5.47 3.98 14.25
N ILE A 245 4.98 3.58 13.07
CA ILE A 245 3.56 3.65 12.72
C ILE A 245 2.73 2.70 13.59
N ALA A 246 3.24 1.50 13.88
CA ALA A 246 2.57 0.54 14.76
C ALA A 246 2.46 1.07 16.20
N LEU A 247 3.53 1.67 16.72
CA LEU A 247 3.52 2.33 18.04
C LEU A 247 2.51 3.47 18.08
N GLU A 248 2.54 4.40 17.13
CA GLU A 248 1.59 5.52 17.09
C GLU A 248 0.14 5.02 17.04
N THR A 249 -0.13 4.03 16.19
CA THR A 249 -1.48 3.45 16.03
C THR A 249 -1.94 2.74 17.31
N ALA A 250 -1.07 1.94 17.94
CA ALA A 250 -1.39 1.27 19.20
C ALA A 250 -1.66 2.30 20.31
N VAL A 251 -0.86 3.36 20.40
CA VAL A 251 -1.03 4.43 21.40
C VAL A 251 -2.32 5.21 21.18
N GLU A 252 -2.68 5.55 19.94
CA GLU A 252 -3.93 6.23 19.62
C GLU A 252 -5.15 5.40 20.06
N ILE A 253 -5.15 4.10 19.77
CA ILE A 253 -6.25 3.19 20.16
C ILE A 253 -6.29 3.00 21.68
N LEU A 254 -5.13 2.82 22.32
CA LEU A 254 -5.05 2.66 23.77
C LEU A 254 -5.43 3.95 24.52
N GLU A 255 -5.14 5.13 23.98
CA GLU A 255 -5.57 6.43 24.52
C GLU A 255 -7.11 6.53 24.55
N GLN A 256 -7.78 6.02 23.51
CA GLN A 256 -9.25 5.97 23.46
C GLN A 256 -9.85 4.97 24.47
N LYS A 257 -9.15 3.86 24.76
CA LYS A 257 -9.67 2.78 25.61
C LYS A 257 -9.28 2.88 27.08
N LEU A 258 -8.12 3.46 27.41
CA LEU A 258 -7.61 3.57 28.78
C LEU A 258 -8.07 4.88 29.45
N ALA A 259 -9.34 4.92 29.88
CA ALA A 259 -9.97 6.10 30.49
C ALA A 259 -9.29 6.62 31.79
N ARG A 260 -8.45 5.81 32.46
CA ARG A 260 -7.80 6.16 33.74
C ARG A 260 -6.25 6.11 33.71
N GLY A 261 -5.65 6.06 32.53
CA GLY A 261 -4.22 5.81 32.35
C GLY A 261 -3.38 7.01 31.85
N GLY A 262 -3.75 8.26 32.14
CA GLY A 262 -3.13 9.44 31.50
C GLY A 262 -1.59 9.52 31.60
N ALA A 263 -1.00 9.12 32.73
CA ALA A 263 0.45 9.07 32.90
C ALA A 263 1.11 7.97 32.05
N LEU A 264 0.43 6.83 31.89
CA LEU A 264 0.89 5.71 31.08
C LEU A 264 0.80 6.05 29.58
N VAL A 265 -0.33 6.62 29.14
CA VAL A 265 -0.53 7.09 27.76
C VAL A 265 0.50 8.16 27.39
N PHE A 266 0.82 9.07 28.30
CA PHE A 266 1.86 10.08 28.08
C PHE A 266 3.25 9.47 27.89
N GLN A 267 3.61 8.45 28.70
CA GLN A 267 4.86 7.71 28.53
C GLN A 267 4.92 6.97 27.19
N MET A 268 3.82 6.36 26.77
CA MET A 268 3.73 5.69 25.48
C MET A 268 3.90 6.67 24.31
N ARG A 269 3.20 7.81 24.34
CA ARG A 269 3.29 8.84 23.30
C ARG A 269 4.70 9.40 23.16
N ARG A 270 5.35 9.68 24.30
CA ARG A 270 6.75 10.13 24.33
C ARG A 270 7.70 9.08 23.72
N THR A 271 7.43 7.81 23.95
CA THR A 271 8.25 6.71 23.42
C THR A 271 8.02 6.52 21.92
N ALA A 272 6.77 6.61 21.45
CA ALA A 272 6.44 6.61 20.02
C ALA A 272 7.10 7.79 19.28
N ASP A 273 7.01 9.01 19.83
CA ASP A 273 7.66 10.21 19.30
C ASP A 273 9.20 10.08 19.25
N SER A 274 9.78 9.42 20.27
CA SER A 274 11.23 9.15 20.31
C SER A 274 11.63 8.17 19.21
N TRP A 275 10.89 7.08 19.03
CA TRP A 275 11.15 6.07 18.00
C TRP A 275 11.00 6.60 16.58
N ARG A 276 10.08 7.55 16.37
CA ARG A 276 9.95 8.28 15.11
C ARG A 276 11.19 9.11 14.78
N LYS A 277 11.85 9.68 15.79
CA LYS A 277 13.03 10.56 15.62
C LYS A 277 14.34 9.80 15.57
N GLN A 278 14.48 8.73 16.35
CA GLN A 278 15.70 7.95 16.45
C GLN A 278 15.38 6.48 16.77
N MET A 279 16.01 5.57 16.04
CA MET A 279 15.88 4.12 16.28
C MET A 279 16.44 3.79 17.66
N GLY A 280 15.60 3.17 18.50
CA GLY A 280 16.01 2.63 19.79
C GLY A 280 16.39 1.15 19.69
N ASN A 281 16.70 0.53 20.82
CA ASN A 281 16.87 -0.92 20.88
C ASN A 281 15.48 -1.60 20.91
N ILE A 282 15.23 -2.51 19.97
CA ILE A 282 13.96 -3.27 19.87
C ILE A 282 13.71 -4.08 21.16
N GLU A 283 14.75 -4.63 21.77
CA GLU A 283 14.63 -5.41 23.01
C GLU A 283 14.18 -4.53 24.20
N GLU A 284 14.71 -3.32 24.28
CA GLU A 284 14.29 -2.34 25.28
C GLU A 284 12.84 -1.90 25.06
N LEU A 285 12.42 -1.73 23.81
CA LEU A 285 11.05 -1.40 23.46
C LEU A 285 10.10 -2.54 23.84
N GLN A 286 10.46 -3.79 23.57
CA GLN A 286 9.66 -4.96 23.98
C GLN A 286 9.53 -5.04 25.51
N TYR A 287 10.62 -4.78 26.26
CA TYR A 287 10.57 -4.73 27.71
C TYR A 287 9.64 -3.61 28.21
N THR A 288 9.72 -2.43 27.58
CA THR A 288 8.89 -1.27 27.91
C THR A 288 7.41 -1.55 27.66
N ILE A 289 7.07 -2.23 26.56
CA ILE A 289 5.69 -2.64 26.26
C ILE A 289 5.16 -3.64 27.28
N LYS A 290 5.98 -4.60 27.73
CA LYS A 290 5.60 -5.54 28.79
C LYS A 290 5.32 -4.83 30.12
N ASP A 291 6.14 -3.85 30.49
CA ASP A 291 5.90 -3.01 31.67
C ASP A 291 4.61 -2.19 31.53
N TRP A 292 4.35 -1.61 30.36
CA TRP A 292 3.09 -0.91 30.09
C TRP A 292 1.87 -1.82 30.21
N ARG A 293 1.96 -3.03 29.67
CA ARG A 293 0.92 -4.06 29.76
C ARG A 293 0.62 -4.42 31.21
N ALA A 294 1.65 -4.64 32.03
CA ALA A 294 1.51 -4.93 33.45
C ALA A 294 0.83 -3.77 34.21
N ARG A 295 1.25 -2.53 33.93
CA ARG A 295 0.64 -1.33 34.52
C ARG A 295 -0.80 -1.14 34.09
N ALA A 296 -1.12 -1.34 32.82
CA ALA A 296 -2.49 -1.27 32.31
C ALA A 296 -3.40 -2.30 32.99
N LYS A 297 -2.93 -3.55 33.22
CA LYS A 297 -3.67 -4.57 33.99
C LYS A 297 -3.91 -4.19 35.44
N SER A 298 -2.98 -3.49 36.07
CA SER A 298 -3.14 -3.03 37.46
C SER A 298 -4.12 -1.85 37.61
N MET A 299 -4.48 -1.18 36.51
CA MET A 299 -5.36 -0.01 36.49
C MET A 299 -6.79 -0.28 35.99
N GLY A 300 -7.03 -1.45 35.38
CA GLY A 300 -8.36 -1.96 35.01
C GLY A 300 -8.99 -2.75 36.14
#